data_AF-A0A7X3XC01-F1
#
_entry.id   AF-A0A7X3XC01-F1
#
_cell.length_a   1.000
_cell.length_b   1.000
_cell.length_c   1.000
_cell.angle_alpha   90.00
_cell.angle_beta   90.00
_cell.angle_gamma   90.00
#
_symmetry.space_group_name_H-M   'P 1'
#
loop_
_entity.id
_entity.type
_entity.pdbx_description
1 polymer ?
#
loop_
_entity_poly.entity_id
_entity_poly.type
_entity_poly.pdbx_seq_one_letter_code
_entity_poly.pdbx_strand_id
1 'polypeptide(L)'
;MSLTSIQVLSREERDRVRETVTKASEPIPPFWPMQIMVSQNPMHGLEYLPFDQAVRKGLRLLGGRGYLPNAEYRAFYRAGRITGDGLRRAIARVGPRSEQVRTVMVGSREITVEEVWRLHVVYGFEALEPALLEWKLGEEGATKRFRQDLPDESVQRIIERTIRECEHCRDHPEAAYATNLWQVILSVLGLSGGERGRQASPGASDASHVPSDVALPAQRTVSDWVDVLAGTTLVEEINNQLIKWLAAFVDEGLAGWEMPGRYGGFYAAWRDLAQHDQSHRFEGIRQFQQKISELPSEPEDAIASSLRRLGVPEANWSDYLARQLSQLPGWTRFVRWLETNSAYQAQRKHPVDSVQYLAVRLVYEAELTQAACRLEWGIDGTVPALVAYWQERSDEYTKRMSGGAHAVDPVKRAICRDAWRLFHLAQVLEMSPLEMLDLSSDDARTVLEWLDAFPPDQHGPVWLEAYEDFFRADIVQRLTTH
;
A
#
# COMPACT_ATOMS: atom_id res chain seq x y z
N MET A 1 -5.39 -34.58 -17.12
CA MET A 1 -6.30 -34.04 -16.09
C MET A 1 -7.45 -33.35 -16.80
N SER A 2 -8.67 -33.66 -16.35
CA SER A 2 -9.94 -33.46 -17.06
C SER A 2 -10.16 -32.02 -17.50
N LEU A 3 -10.54 -31.84 -18.77
CA LEU A 3 -11.13 -30.61 -19.31
C LEU A 3 -12.29 -30.22 -18.40
N THR A 4 -12.15 -29.12 -17.66
CA THR A 4 -13.28 -28.48 -17.00
C THR A 4 -14.24 -28.10 -18.13
N SER A 5 -15.40 -28.75 -18.22
CA SER A 5 -16.39 -28.43 -19.25
C SER A 5 -16.59 -26.93 -19.30
N ILE A 6 -16.38 -26.34 -20.47
CA ILE A 6 -16.69 -24.94 -20.73
C ILE A 6 -18.19 -24.77 -20.48
N GLN A 7 -18.52 -24.19 -19.32
CA GLN A 7 -19.90 -24.00 -18.92
C GLN A 7 -20.42 -22.78 -19.66
N VAL A 8 -21.26 -23.03 -20.66
CA VAL A 8 -22.02 -21.99 -21.35
C VAL A 8 -23.02 -21.40 -20.35
N LEU A 9 -22.91 -20.11 -20.07
CA LEU A 9 -23.80 -19.44 -19.12
C LEU A 9 -25.18 -19.20 -19.75
N SER A 10 -26.21 -19.19 -18.91
CA SER A 10 -27.52 -18.67 -19.29
C SER A 10 -27.45 -17.16 -19.56
N ARG A 11 -28.45 -16.63 -20.27
CA ARG A 11 -28.54 -15.19 -20.54
C ARG A 11 -28.51 -14.34 -19.27
N GLU A 12 -29.23 -14.76 -18.23
CA GLU A 12 -29.27 -14.05 -16.95
C GLU A 12 -27.90 -14.03 -16.24
N GLU A 13 -27.14 -15.13 -16.32
CA GLU A 13 -25.79 -15.18 -15.76
C GLU A 13 -24.81 -14.29 -16.53
N ARG A 14 -24.93 -14.22 -17.87
CA ARG A 14 -24.13 -13.29 -18.68
C ARG A 14 -24.44 -11.84 -18.35
N ASP A 15 -25.72 -11.50 -18.20
CA ASP A 15 -26.14 -10.16 -17.79
C ASP A 15 -25.56 -9.77 -16.42
N ARG A 16 -25.49 -10.71 -15.45
CA ARG A 16 -24.82 -10.47 -14.15
C ARG A 16 -23.32 -10.27 -14.26
N VAL A 17 -22.63 -11.04 -15.11
CA VAL A 17 -21.18 -10.86 -15.36
C VAL A 17 -20.94 -9.48 -15.95
N ARG A 18 -21.74 -9.08 -16.94
CA ARG A 18 -21.67 -7.74 -17.56
C ARG A 18 -21.92 -6.64 -16.54
N GLU A 19 -22.94 -6.76 -15.70
CA GLU A 19 -23.21 -5.80 -14.62
C GLU A 19 -22.03 -5.68 -13.64
N THR A 20 -21.41 -6.81 -13.30
CA THR A 20 -20.24 -6.87 -12.42
C THR A 20 -19.05 -6.15 -13.06
N VAL A 21 -18.80 -6.36 -14.35
CA VAL A 21 -17.77 -5.65 -15.11
C VAL A 21 -18.04 -4.16 -15.16
N THR A 22 -19.30 -3.75 -15.43
CA THR A 22 -19.69 -2.33 -15.45
C THR A 22 -19.37 -1.66 -14.12
N LYS A 23 -19.78 -2.26 -12.99
CA LYS A 23 -19.49 -1.77 -11.64
C LYS A 23 -17.98 -1.70 -11.36
N ALA A 24 -17.24 -2.76 -11.72
CA ALA A 24 -15.79 -2.81 -11.56
C ALA A 24 -15.06 -1.72 -12.37
N SER A 25 -15.64 -1.29 -13.49
CA SER A 25 -15.08 -0.24 -14.34
C SER A 25 -15.36 1.18 -13.83
N GLU A 26 -16.39 1.39 -13.00
CA GLU A 26 -16.84 2.72 -12.56
C GLU A 26 -15.71 3.66 -12.08
N PRO A 27 -14.74 3.21 -11.26
CA PRO A 27 -13.66 4.06 -10.76
C PRO A 27 -12.67 4.55 -11.83
N ILE A 28 -12.75 4.04 -13.07
CA ILE A 28 -11.76 4.31 -14.13
C ILE A 28 -12.33 5.34 -15.12
N PRO A 29 -12.19 6.65 -14.95
CA PRO A 29 -12.66 7.68 -15.88
C PRO A 29 -12.59 7.35 -17.39
N PRO A 30 -13.64 7.60 -18.21
CA PRO A 30 -13.64 7.39 -19.67
C PRO A 30 -13.19 8.63 -20.48
N PHE A 31 -11.98 9.15 -20.27
CA PHE A 31 -11.50 10.36 -20.98
C PHE A 31 -10.70 10.06 -22.26
N TRP A 32 -11.27 10.44 -23.42
CA TRP A 32 -10.66 10.60 -24.75
C TRP A 32 -11.61 11.49 -25.62
N PRO A 33 -11.27 12.02 -26.82
CA PRO A 33 -9.93 12.30 -27.32
C PRO A 33 -9.21 13.35 -26.47
N MET A 34 -7.91 13.15 -26.25
CA MET A 34 -7.07 14.15 -25.60
C MET A 34 -6.75 15.28 -26.58
N GLN A 35 -7.67 16.25 -26.73
CA GLN A 35 -7.47 17.42 -27.60
C GLN A 35 -6.60 18.51 -26.96
N ILE A 36 -6.54 18.54 -25.63
CA ILE A 36 -5.72 19.46 -24.83
C ILE A 36 -5.10 18.68 -23.66
N MET A 37 -3.94 19.13 -23.18
CA MET A 37 -3.32 18.54 -22.00
C MET A 37 -4.20 18.84 -20.77
N VAL A 38 -4.79 17.78 -20.21
CA VAL A 38 -5.54 17.85 -18.96
C VAL A 38 -4.65 17.24 -17.87
N SER A 39 -4.19 18.04 -16.91
CA SER A 39 -3.65 17.51 -15.67
C SER A 39 -4.83 16.88 -14.91
N GLN A 40 -4.97 15.57 -14.99
CA GLN A 40 -6.16 14.89 -14.52
C GLN A 40 -6.19 14.83 -12.99
N ASN A 41 -7.39 15.01 -12.43
CA ASN A 41 -7.68 14.67 -11.04
C ASN A 41 -7.67 13.14 -10.89
N PRO A 42 -6.70 12.53 -10.18
CA PRO A 42 -6.64 11.08 -9.96
C PRO A 42 -7.84 10.54 -9.17
N MET A 43 -8.67 11.43 -8.61
CA MET A 43 -9.84 11.13 -7.81
C MET A 43 -11.16 11.20 -8.60
N HIS A 44 -11.08 11.26 -9.93
CA HIS A 44 -12.29 11.29 -10.76
C HIS A 44 -13.11 10.01 -10.62
N GLY A 45 -14.43 10.15 -10.48
CA GLY A 45 -15.34 9.07 -10.10
C GLY A 45 -15.47 8.86 -8.59
N LEU A 46 -14.72 9.59 -7.76
CA LEU A 46 -14.78 9.55 -6.29
C LEU A 46 -15.24 10.89 -5.69
N GLU A 47 -15.66 11.86 -6.50
CA GLU A 47 -16.04 13.22 -6.06
C GLU A 47 -17.29 13.25 -5.16
N TYR A 48 -18.08 12.18 -5.16
CA TYR A 48 -19.23 12.03 -4.28
C TYR A 48 -18.84 11.71 -2.83
N LEU A 49 -17.56 11.40 -2.57
CA LEU A 49 -17.02 11.15 -1.24
C LEU A 49 -16.35 12.40 -0.67
N PRO A 50 -16.35 12.59 0.66
CA PRO A 50 -15.44 13.53 1.32
C PRO A 50 -13.99 13.26 0.89
N PHE A 51 -13.18 14.31 0.73
CA PHE A 51 -11.83 14.23 0.15
C PHE A 51 -10.96 13.16 0.83
N ASP A 52 -11.00 13.05 2.16
CA ASP A 52 -10.22 12.05 2.90
C ASP A 52 -10.65 10.61 2.57
N GLN A 53 -11.95 10.37 2.45
CA GLN A 53 -12.50 9.08 2.07
C GLN A 53 -12.20 8.74 0.61
N ALA A 54 -12.30 9.74 -0.27
CA ALA A 54 -11.91 9.62 -1.67
C ALA A 54 -10.45 9.18 -1.71
N VAL A 55 -9.51 9.90 -1.09
CA VAL A 55 -8.07 9.60 -1.11
C VAL A 55 -7.77 8.19 -0.58
N ARG A 56 -8.40 7.76 0.53
CA ARG A 56 -8.23 6.38 1.03
C ARG A 56 -8.73 5.33 0.04
N LYS A 57 -9.84 5.59 -0.66
CA LYS A 57 -10.36 4.70 -1.70
C LYS A 57 -9.46 4.72 -2.95
N GLY A 58 -8.97 5.88 -3.36
CA GLY A 58 -8.00 6.05 -4.46
C GLY A 58 -6.69 5.34 -4.20
N LEU A 59 -6.12 5.44 -2.99
CA LEU A 59 -4.91 4.69 -2.60
C LEU A 59 -5.12 3.18 -2.73
N ARG A 60 -6.25 2.65 -2.25
CA ARG A 60 -6.55 1.21 -2.31
C ARG A 60 -6.77 0.69 -3.74
N LEU A 61 -7.32 1.51 -4.63
CA LEU A 61 -7.67 1.11 -6.00
C LEU A 61 -6.57 1.41 -7.02
N LEU A 62 -5.85 2.53 -6.84
CA LEU A 62 -4.95 3.12 -7.83
C LEU A 62 -3.50 3.28 -7.31
N GLY A 63 -3.23 3.00 -6.03
CA GLY A 63 -1.91 3.19 -5.43
C GLY A 63 -1.47 4.66 -5.24
N GLY A 64 -2.33 5.63 -5.61
CA GLY A 64 -2.02 7.05 -5.54
C GLY A 64 -2.06 7.60 -4.11
N ARG A 65 -0.99 8.27 -3.68
CA ARG A 65 -0.96 9.01 -2.41
C ARG A 65 -1.63 10.38 -2.62
N GLY A 66 -2.76 10.64 -1.96
CA GLY A 66 -3.52 11.88 -2.12
C GLY A 66 -3.16 13.02 -1.16
N TYR A 67 -2.12 12.82 -0.34
CA TYR A 67 -1.53 13.85 0.51
C TYR A 67 -0.04 13.97 0.23
N LEU A 68 0.53 15.16 0.46
CA LEU A 68 1.97 15.33 0.49
C LEU A 68 2.60 14.44 1.57
N PRO A 69 3.85 13.97 1.39
CA PRO A 69 4.59 13.29 2.44
C PRO A 69 4.65 14.13 3.73
N ASN A 70 4.56 13.47 4.90
CA ASN A 70 4.63 14.15 6.20
C ASN A 70 5.88 15.04 6.34
N ALA A 71 7.01 14.65 5.73
CA ALA A 71 8.24 15.44 5.74
C ALA A 71 8.06 16.84 5.10
N GLU A 72 7.27 16.97 4.04
CA GLU A 72 6.98 18.25 3.39
C GLU A 72 6.09 19.13 4.27
N TYR A 73 5.06 18.57 4.90
CA TYR A 73 4.24 19.32 5.86
C TYR A 73 5.04 19.78 7.08
N ARG A 74 5.94 18.93 7.59
CA ARG A 74 6.87 19.32 8.66
C ARG A 74 7.80 20.46 8.22
N ALA A 75 8.21 20.49 6.96
CA ALA A 75 8.97 21.62 6.42
C ALA A 75 8.13 22.92 6.39
N PHE A 76 6.85 22.86 5.98
CA PHE A 76 5.95 24.02 6.07
C PHE A 76 5.70 24.48 7.50
N TYR A 77 5.65 23.56 8.47
CA TYR A 77 5.56 23.88 9.88
C TYR A 77 6.82 24.62 10.38
N ARG A 78 8.01 24.10 10.07
CA ARG A 78 9.30 24.76 10.43
C ARG A 78 9.46 26.13 9.77
N ALA A 79 8.95 26.30 8.55
CA ALA A 79 8.94 27.58 7.85
C ALA A 79 7.89 28.58 8.39
N GLY A 80 7.10 28.20 9.40
CA GLY A 80 6.05 29.03 9.99
C GLY A 80 4.78 29.16 9.14
N ARG A 81 4.70 28.47 7.99
CA ARG A 81 3.51 28.45 7.15
C ARG A 81 2.35 27.71 7.82
N ILE A 82 2.66 26.62 8.51
CA ILE A 82 1.72 25.95 9.41
C ILE A 82 2.08 26.38 10.83
N THR A 83 1.16 27.01 11.54
CA THR A 83 1.42 27.49 12.91
C THR A 83 1.11 26.40 13.94
N GLY A 84 1.76 26.47 15.11
CA GLY A 84 1.43 25.59 16.24
C GLY A 84 -0.03 25.68 16.67
N ASP A 85 -0.63 26.86 16.55
CA ASP A 85 -2.04 27.10 16.91
C ASP A 85 -3.00 26.52 15.87
N GLY A 86 -2.69 26.70 14.58
CA GLY A 86 -3.43 26.08 13.48
C GLY A 86 -3.39 24.56 13.57
N LEU A 87 -2.23 23.99 13.91
CA LEU A 87 -2.09 22.55 14.11
C LEU A 87 -2.92 22.05 15.31
N ARG A 88 -2.93 22.76 16.44
CA ARG A 88 -3.79 22.39 17.58
C ARG A 88 -5.27 22.40 17.21
N ARG A 89 -5.73 23.42 16.49
CA ARG A 89 -7.12 23.48 15.98
C ARG A 89 -7.43 22.34 15.02
N ALA A 90 -6.51 22.02 14.10
CA ALA A 90 -6.68 20.94 13.15
C ALA A 90 -6.80 19.57 13.83
N ILE A 91 -5.94 19.28 14.82
CA ILE A 91 -6.03 18.05 15.62
C ILE A 91 -7.39 17.97 16.32
N ALA A 92 -7.85 19.06 16.95
CA ALA A 92 -9.16 19.08 17.61
C ALA A 92 -10.34 18.85 16.65
N ARG A 93 -10.21 19.27 15.39
CA ARG A 93 -11.29 19.20 14.39
C ARG A 93 -11.36 17.86 13.66
N VAL A 94 -10.22 17.36 13.19
CA VAL A 94 -10.14 16.19 12.29
C VAL A 94 -9.19 15.10 12.80
N GLY A 95 -8.50 15.33 13.91
CA GLY A 95 -7.67 14.33 14.57
C GLY A 95 -8.48 13.30 15.37
N PRO A 96 -7.78 12.32 15.97
CA PRO A 96 -8.41 11.31 16.81
C PRO A 96 -9.04 11.93 18.07
N ARG A 97 -10.08 11.26 18.58
CA ARG A 97 -10.77 11.65 19.83
C ARG A 97 -10.47 10.62 20.90
N SER A 98 -10.07 11.08 22.09
CA SER A 98 -10.00 10.22 23.27
C SER A 98 -11.22 10.43 24.14
N GLU A 99 -11.94 9.34 24.47
CA GLU A 99 -13.09 9.39 25.38
C GLU A 99 -12.66 9.41 26.86
N GLN A 100 -11.41 9.03 27.15
CA GLN A 100 -10.83 9.05 28.49
C GLN A 100 -9.62 9.99 28.52
N VAL A 101 -9.65 10.97 29.41
CA VAL A 101 -8.46 11.76 29.74
C VAL A 101 -7.57 10.88 30.59
N ARG A 102 -6.62 10.20 29.96
CA ARG A 102 -5.52 9.51 30.64
C ARG A 102 -4.31 10.44 30.59
N THR A 103 -3.67 10.62 31.74
CA THR A 103 -2.45 11.39 31.86
C THR A 103 -1.36 10.52 32.50
N VAL A 104 -0.14 10.69 32.02
CA VAL A 104 1.04 9.97 32.51
C VAL A 104 1.93 10.97 33.21
N MET A 105 2.27 10.70 34.46
CA MET A 105 3.14 11.56 35.26
C MET A 105 4.59 11.15 35.06
N VAL A 106 5.43 12.12 34.67
CA VAL A 106 6.88 11.97 34.55
C VAL A 106 7.53 13.02 35.45
N GLY A 107 8.00 12.59 36.63
CA GLY A 107 8.45 13.52 37.67
C GLY A 107 7.32 14.47 38.07
N SER A 108 7.51 15.77 37.86
CA SER A 108 6.49 16.80 38.11
C SER A 108 5.66 17.19 36.88
N ARG A 109 5.96 16.62 35.70
CA ARG A 109 5.29 16.94 34.45
C ARG A 109 4.16 15.96 34.16
N GLU A 110 3.02 16.50 33.77
CA GLU A 110 1.89 15.73 33.26
C GLU A 110 1.95 15.66 31.73
N ILE A 111 1.95 14.45 31.19
CA ILE A 111 1.92 14.19 29.73
C ILE A 111 0.50 13.77 29.34
N THR A 112 -0.04 14.43 28.33
CA THR A 112 -1.38 14.14 27.79
C THR A 112 -1.29 13.43 26.43
N VAL A 113 -2.35 12.68 26.09
CA VAL A 113 -2.49 12.05 24.76
C VAL A 113 -2.42 13.07 23.61
N GLU A 114 -3.04 14.24 23.78
CA GLU A 114 -3.05 15.31 22.76
C GLU A 114 -1.66 15.87 22.51
N GLU A 115 -0.85 16.00 23.57
CA GLU A 115 0.55 16.41 23.44
C GLU A 115 1.34 15.39 22.64
N VAL A 116 1.20 14.09 22.96
CA VAL A 116 1.91 13.02 22.25
C VAL A 116 1.50 12.97 20.77
N TRP A 117 0.22 13.08 20.45
CA TRP A 117 -0.25 13.16 19.06
C TRP A 117 0.32 14.36 18.31
N ARG A 118 0.31 15.54 18.94
CA ARG A 118 0.88 16.75 18.34
C ARG A 118 2.37 16.58 18.06
N LEU A 119 3.13 16.06 19.02
CA LEU A 119 4.55 15.80 18.85
C LEU A 119 4.80 14.75 17.77
N HIS A 120 3.96 13.72 17.69
CA HIS A 120 4.07 12.68 16.67
C HIS A 120 3.87 13.22 15.26
N VAL A 121 2.92 14.14 15.08
CA VAL A 121 2.72 14.84 13.81
C VAL A 121 3.95 15.70 13.47
N VAL A 122 4.40 16.56 14.39
CA VAL A 122 5.48 17.54 14.15
C VAL A 122 6.85 16.92 13.95
N TYR A 123 7.23 15.96 14.80
CA TYR A 123 8.57 15.37 14.79
C TYR A 123 8.60 14.06 14.01
N GLY A 124 7.59 13.22 14.15
CA GLY A 124 7.60 11.87 13.58
C GLY A 124 8.34 10.88 14.47
N PHE A 125 7.58 9.89 14.94
CA PHE A 125 8.07 8.76 15.73
C PHE A 125 7.67 7.47 15.02
N GLU A 126 8.12 7.34 13.78
CA GLU A 126 7.95 6.15 12.97
C GLU A 126 8.86 5.01 13.49
N ALA A 127 8.38 3.77 13.39
CA ALA A 127 9.19 2.60 13.71
C ALA A 127 10.39 2.51 12.77
N LEU A 128 11.54 2.08 13.29
CA LEU A 128 12.72 1.84 12.48
C LEU A 128 12.53 0.57 11.64
N GLU A 129 12.99 0.59 10.39
CA GLU A 129 13.05 -0.65 9.61
C GLU A 129 14.12 -1.57 10.23
N PRO A 130 13.80 -2.83 10.59
CA PRO A 130 14.74 -3.65 11.35
C PRO A 130 16.07 -3.95 10.64
N ALA A 131 16.11 -3.89 9.31
CA ALA A 131 17.35 -3.99 8.54
C ALA A 131 18.33 -2.86 8.87
N LEU A 132 17.83 -1.69 9.28
CA LEU A 132 18.63 -0.50 9.59
C LEU A 132 19.10 -0.43 11.04
N LEU A 133 18.62 -1.30 11.94
CA LEU A 133 18.90 -1.18 13.37
C LEU A 133 20.39 -1.23 13.69
N GLU A 134 21.09 -2.26 13.19
CA GLU A 134 22.54 -2.44 13.46
C GLU A 134 23.35 -1.27 12.91
N TRP A 135 22.98 -0.78 11.73
CA TRP A 135 23.64 0.36 11.10
C TRP A 135 23.41 1.68 11.86
N LYS A 136 22.17 1.96 12.27
CA LYS A 136 21.81 3.16 13.06
C LYS A 136 22.45 3.17 14.45
N LEU A 137 22.53 2.01 15.10
CA LEU A 137 23.15 1.88 16.43
C LEU A 137 24.69 1.89 16.35
N GLY A 138 25.28 1.35 15.29
CA GLY A 138 26.73 1.20 15.12
C GLY A 138 27.45 2.41 14.50
N GLU A 139 27.21 2.69 13.22
CA GLU A 139 28.02 3.65 12.43
C GLU A 139 27.55 5.11 12.59
N GLU A 140 26.24 5.36 12.66
CA GLU A 140 25.72 6.73 12.84
C GLU A 140 25.79 7.22 14.30
N GLY A 141 25.92 6.30 15.26
CA GLY A 141 25.90 6.64 16.69
C GLY A 141 24.60 7.30 17.12
N ALA A 142 23.44 6.84 16.62
CA ALA A 142 22.14 7.44 16.92
C ALA A 142 21.78 7.43 18.43
N THR A 143 22.39 6.53 19.21
CA THR A 143 22.28 6.48 20.68
C THR A 143 23.35 7.29 21.41
N LYS A 144 24.18 8.03 20.68
CA LYS A 144 25.26 8.89 21.20
C LYS A 144 25.09 10.35 20.80
N ARG A 145 24.04 10.67 20.04
CA ARG A 145 23.76 12.01 19.54
C ARG A 145 22.30 12.36 19.77
N PHE A 146 22.03 13.64 19.92
CA PHE A 146 20.70 14.18 19.93
C PHE A 146 20.04 14.03 18.57
N ARG A 147 18.73 13.93 18.60
CA ARG A 147 17.90 14.01 17.39
C ARG A 147 18.11 15.38 16.71
N GLN A 148 18.31 15.37 15.40
CA GLN A 148 18.76 16.54 14.61
C GLN A 148 17.74 17.68 14.53
N ASP A 149 16.46 17.40 14.75
CA ASP A 149 15.36 18.38 14.66
C ASP A 149 14.91 18.91 16.04
N LEU A 150 15.69 18.66 17.10
CA LEU A 150 15.46 19.27 18.41
C LEU A 150 15.82 20.78 18.39
N PRO A 151 15.02 21.64 19.03
CA PRO A 151 15.38 23.04 19.20
C PRO A 151 16.66 23.22 20.02
N ASP A 152 17.50 24.19 19.65
CA ASP A 152 18.77 24.47 20.36
C ASP A 152 18.54 24.73 21.86
N GLU A 153 17.45 25.39 22.23
CA GLU A 153 17.10 25.63 23.64
C GLU A 153 16.82 24.34 24.41
N SER A 154 16.13 23.38 23.78
CA SER A 154 15.87 22.06 24.38
C SER A 154 17.17 21.29 24.57
N VAL A 155 18.08 21.34 23.59
CA VAL A 155 19.41 20.73 23.68
C VAL A 155 20.20 21.34 24.86
N GLN A 156 20.21 22.66 25.00
CA GLN A 156 20.89 23.31 26.14
C GLN A 156 20.31 22.89 27.49
N ARG A 157 18.97 22.88 27.63
CA ARG A 157 18.31 22.43 28.87
C ARG A 157 18.65 20.98 29.23
N ILE A 158 18.66 20.09 28.24
CA ILE A 158 19.02 18.69 28.45
C ILE A 158 20.49 18.56 28.89
N ILE A 159 21.42 19.30 28.26
CA ILE A 159 22.84 19.30 28.61
C ILE A 159 23.04 19.82 30.04
N GLU A 160 22.47 20.98 30.38
CA GLU A 160 22.59 21.58 31.71
C GLU A 160 22.06 20.64 32.81
N ARG A 161 20.94 19.98 32.54
CA ARG A 161 20.35 18.99 33.44
C ARG A 161 21.24 17.75 33.58
N THR A 162 21.75 17.22 32.47
CA THR A 162 22.63 16.04 32.47
C THR A 162 23.91 16.27 33.28
N ILE A 163 24.53 17.45 33.13
CA ILE A 163 25.73 17.82 33.90
C ILE A 163 25.41 17.97 35.39
N ARG A 164 24.22 18.47 35.73
CA ARG A 164 23.78 18.62 37.12
C ARG A 164 23.53 17.29 37.81
N GLU A 165 22.95 16.33 37.09
CA GLU A 165 22.65 14.99 37.61
C GLU A 165 23.89 14.09 37.68
N CYS A 166 24.89 14.32 36.79
CA CYS A 166 26.16 13.59 36.82
C CYS A 166 27.33 14.48 36.38
N GLU A 167 28.19 14.85 37.34
CA GLU A 167 29.36 15.71 37.09
C GLU A 167 30.36 15.05 36.12
N HIS A 168 30.47 13.72 36.12
CA HIS A 168 31.32 12.96 35.20
C HIS A 168 30.84 13.00 33.73
N CYS A 169 29.62 13.48 33.47
CA CYS A 169 29.10 13.62 32.10
C CYS A 169 29.51 14.95 31.44
N ARG A 170 30.24 15.84 32.14
CA ARG A 170 30.62 17.17 31.63
C ARG A 170 31.43 17.12 30.33
N ASP A 171 32.29 16.11 30.16
CA ASP A 171 33.17 16.02 29.00
C ASP A 171 32.40 15.64 27.71
N HIS A 172 31.35 14.81 27.84
CA HIS A 172 30.53 14.33 26.72
C HIS A 172 29.04 14.24 27.10
N PRO A 173 28.37 15.38 27.38
CA PRO A 173 27.02 15.39 27.97
C PRO A 173 25.95 14.82 27.02
N GLU A 174 26.06 15.11 25.73
CA GLU A 174 25.15 14.59 24.69
C GLU A 174 25.21 13.06 24.59
N ALA A 175 26.42 12.50 24.45
CA ALA A 175 26.60 11.06 24.33
C ALA A 175 26.17 10.34 25.61
N ALA A 176 26.51 10.91 26.78
CA ALA A 176 26.11 10.37 28.07
C ALA A 176 24.59 10.34 28.23
N TYR A 177 23.90 11.43 27.92
CA TYR A 177 22.45 11.49 27.96
C TYR A 177 21.81 10.45 27.03
N ALA A 178 22.17 10.46 25.75
CA ALA A 178 21.54 9.60 24.74
C ALA A 178 21.78 8.11 25.04
N THR A 179 22.99 7.75 25.49
CA THR A 179 23.32 6.36 25.82
C THR A 179 22.57 5.90 27.06
N ASN A 180 22.55 6.71 28.12
CA ASN A 180 21.84 6.36 29.36
C ASN A 180 20.33 6.26 29.13
N LEU A 181 19.75 7.19 28.38
CA LEU A 181 18.33 7.16 28.04
C LEU A 181 17.95 5.89 27.27
N TRP A 182 18.74 5.52 26.26
CA TRP A 182 18.52 4.29 25.49
C TRP A 182 18.55 3.04 26.38
N GLN A 183 19.54 2.92 27.27
CA GLN A 183 19.66 1.76 28.18
C GLN A 183 18.49 1.67 29.15
N VAL A 184 18.05 2.81 29.72
CA VAL A 184 16.88 2.84 30.62
C VAL A 184 15.62 2.42 29.88
N ILE A 185 15.41 2.88 28.64
CA ILE A 185 14.23 2.51 27.85
C ILE A 185 14.20 1.00 27.57
N LEU A 186 15.33 0.40 27.19
CA LEU A 186 15.41 -1.05 27.03
C LEU A 186 15.07 -1.78 28.33
N SER A 187 15.52 -1.26 29.48
CA SER A 187 15.21 -1.83 30.78
C SER A 187 13.72 -1.72 31.14
N VAL A 188 13.12 -0.54 30.97
CA VAL A 188 11.69 -0.28 31.28
C VAL A 188 10.78 -1.15 30.42
N LEU A 189 11.15 -1.39 29.16
CA LEU A 189 10.38 -2.24 28.24
C LEU A 189 10.71 -3.74 28.39
N GLY A 190 11.66 -4.12 29.24
CA GLY A 190 12.07 -5.53 29.41
C GLY A 190 12.83 -6.12 28.22
N LEU A 191 13.48 -5.26 27.42
CA LEU A 191 14.21 -5.62 26.19
C LEU A 191 15.73 -5.74 26.41
N SER A 192 16.21 -5.58 27.64
CA SER A 192 17.61 -5.72 28.02
C SER A 192 18.07 -7.19 27.96
N GLY A 193 18.49 -7.67 26.79
CA GLY A 193 18.92 -9.06 26.61
C GLY A 193 19.65 -9.41 25.31
N GLY A 194 20.26 -8.44 24.61
CA GLY A 194 20.77 -8.65 23.24
C GLY A 194 22.22 -9.14 23.08
N GLU A 195 23.08 -9.10 24.10
CA GLU A 195 24.55 -9.27 23.90
C GLU A 195 25.26 -10.26 24.85
N ARG A 196 24.66 -11.40 25.19
CA ARG A 196 25.44 -12.56 25.69
C ARG A 196 25.00 -13.86 25.02
N GLY A 197 25.94 -14.46 24.30
CA GLY A 197 25.71 -15.61 23.45
C GLY A 197 25.27 -16.89 24.16
N ARG A 198 24.61 -17.73 23.37
CA ARG A 198 24.56 -19.20 23.39
C ARG A 198 24.30 -19.86 24.76
N GLN A 199 23.04 -20.23 24.96
CA GLN A 199 22.53 -21.58 25.27
C GLN A 199 21.26 -21.46 26.12
N ALA A 200 20.09 -21.67 25.50
CA ALA A 200 18.89 -22.05 26.22
C ALA A 200 18.01 -22.90 25.31
N SER A 201 17.72 -24.12 25.78
CA SER A 201 16.82 -25.08 25.16
C SER A 201 15.37 -24.56 25.09
N PRO A 202 14.54 -25.05 24.15
CA PRO A 202 13.21 -24.50 23.92
C PRO A 202 12.23 -25.01 24.98
N GLY A 203 11.79 -24.12 25.86
CA GLY A 203 10.64 -24.31 26.75
C GLY A 203 9.43 -23.56 26.18
N ALA A 204 8.31 -24.25 26.06
CA ALA A 204 7.12 -23.87 25.31
C ALA A 204 6.25 -22.78 25.98
N SER A 205 5.52 -22.09 25.10
CA SER A 205 4.29 -21.27 25.27
C SER A 205 4.39 -20.03 26.16
N ASP A 206 3.89 -18.85 25.77
CA ASP A 206 2.66 -18.61 25.03
C ASP A 206 2.76 -17.23 24.36
N ALA A 207 2.97 -17.19 23.04
CA ALA A 207 2.82 -15.99 22.23
C ALA A 207 1.77 -16.30 21.19
N SER A 208 0.63 -15.63 21.31
CA SER A 208 -0.47 -15.67 20.36
C SER A 208 0.04 -15.45 18.94
N HIS A 209 0.23 -16.56 18.22
CA HIS A 209 0.35 -16.60 16.77
C HIS A 209 -0.91 -15.91 16.22
N VAL A 210 -0.76 -14.69 15.71
CA VAL A 210 -1.68 -14.25 14.66
C VAL A 210 -1.32 -15.12 13.45
N PRO A 211 -2.22 -15.98 12.95
CA PRO A 211 -1.94 -16.75 11.76
C PRO A 211 -1.78 -15.75 10.62
N SER A 212 -0.60 -15.64 10.06
CA SER A 212 -0.43 -15.04 8.73
C SER A 212 -0.99 -16.04 7.74
N ASP A 213 -2.33 -16.11 7.65
CA ASP A 213 -3.02 -16.96 6.69
C ASP A 213 -2.55 -16.56 5.29
N VAL A 214 -1.92 -17.51 4.61
CA VAL A 214 -1.54 -17.36 3.21
C VAL A 214 -2.84 -17.22 2.42
N ALA A 215 -3.06 -16.02 1.90
CA ALA A 215 -4.21 -15.69 1.07
C ALA A 215 -3.78 -14.69 -0.01
N LEU A 216 -4.50 -14.69 -1.13
CA LEU A 216 -4.31 -13.69 -2.18
C LEU A 216 -4.50 -12.29 -1.58
N PRO A 217 -3.47 -11.42 -1.57
CA PRO A 217 -3.60 -10.10 -0.97
C PRO A 217 -4.64 -9.26 -1.69
N ALA A 218 -5.46 -8.53 -0.93
CA ALA A 218 -6.55 -7.71 -1.47
C ALA A 218 -6.10 -6.53 -2.36
N GLN A 219 -4.80 -6.34 -2.61
CA GLN A 219 -4.29 -5.33 -3.53
C GLN A 219 -3.63 -5.93 -4.77
N ARG A 220 -3.57 -7.26 -4.89
CA ARG A 220 -2.85 -7.94 -5.98
C ARG A 220 -3.77 -8.78 -6.85
N THR A 221 -3.37 -8.96 -8.09
CA THR A 221 -3.91 -9.98 -8.99
C THR A 221 -3.16 -11.31 -8.77
N VAL A 222 -3.64 -12.42 -9.34
CA VAL A 222 -2.92 -13.69 -9.20
C VAL A 222 -1.57 -13.62 -9.93
N SER A 223 -1.54 -12.99 -11.11
CA SER A 223 -0.29 -12.73 -11.85
C SER A 223 0.73 -11.92 -11.04
N ASP A 224 0.32 -10.80 -10.43
CA ASP A 224 1.18 -9.97 -9.57
C ASP A 224 1.66 -10.73 -8.32
N TRP A 225 0.79 -11.56 -7.74
CA TRP A 225 1.18 -12.41 -6.62
C TRP A 225 2.26 -13.42 -7.00
N VAL A 226 2.12 -14.06 -8.16
CA VAL A 226 3.13 -15.00 -8.70
C VAL A 226 4.42 -14.26 -9.06
N ASP A 227 4.36 -13.07 -9.65
CA ASP A 227 5.55 -12.25 -9.94
C ASP A 227 6.39 -11.98 -8.69
N VAL A 228 5.75 -11.59 -7.59
CA VAL A 228 6.45 -11.39 -6.31
C VAL A 228 7.05 -12.69 -5.76
N LEU A 229 6.34 -13.81 -5.90
CA LEU A 229 6.76 -15.09 -5.34
C LEU A 229 7.82 -15.80 -6.18
N ALA A 230 7.76 -15.71 -7.50
CA ALA A 230 8.64 -16.40 -8.43
C ALA A 230 9.75 -15.50 -9.00
N GLY A 231 9.61 -14.17 -8.90
CA GLY A 231 10.49 -13.23 -9.59
C GLY A 231 10.24 -13.17 -11.10
N THR A 232 9.01 -13.49 -11.53
CA THR A 232 8.57 -13.43 -12.93
C THR A 232 8.05 -12.03 -13.31
N THR A 233 7.69 -11.85 -14.59
CA THR A 233 7.16 -10.59 -15.15
C THR A 233 5.83 -10.81 -15.87
N LEU A 234 4.96 -11.68 -15.33
CA LEU A 234 3.69 -12.09 -15.93
C LEU A 234 2.76 -10.91 -16.16
N VAL A 235 2.67 -9.94 -15.24
CA VAL A 235 1.84 -8.75 -15.42
C VAL A 235 2.28 -7.96 -16.66
N GLU A 236 3.59 -7.81 -16.86
CA GLU A 236 4.16 -7.13 -18.01
C GLU A 236 3.90 -7.91 -19.31
N GLU A 237 4.05 -9.23 -19.28
CA GLU A 237 3.75 -10.10 -20.43
C GLU A 237 2.27 -10.01 -20.86
N ILE A 238 1.34 -10.09 -19.89
CA ILE A 238 -0.11 -9.92 -20.14
C ILE A 238 -0.36 -8.54 -20.75
N ASN A 239 0.27 -7.50 -20.20
CA ASN A 239 0.12 -6.13 -20.68
C ASN A 239 0.62 -6.00 -22.13
N ASN A 240 1.77 -6.56 -22.46
CA ASN A 240 2.35 -6.51 -23.81
C ASN A 240 1.44 -7.20 -24.84
N GLN A 241 0.87 -8.36 -24.49
CA GLN A 241 -0.11 -9.03 -25.36
C GLN A 241 -1.34 -8.17 -25.58
N LEU A 242 -1.89 -7.61 -24.51
CA LEU A 242 -3.11 -6.81 -24.59
C LEU A 242 -2.90 -5.52 -25.39
N ILE A 243 -1.76 -4.84 -25.20
CA ILE A 243 -1.37 -3.64 -25.96
C ILE A 243 -1.25 -3.97 -27.45
N LYS A 244 -0.57 -5.07 -27.80
CA LYS A 244 -0.41 -5.53 -29.20
C LYS A 244 -1.76 -5.68 -29.89
N TRP A 245 -2.70 -6.38 -29.26
CA TRP A 245 -4.02 -6.64 -29.84
C TRP A 245 -4.91 -5.41 -29.87
N LEU A 246 -4.91 -4.60 -28.81
CA LEU A 246 -5.70 -3.37 -28.75
C LEU A 246 -5.24 -2.35 -29.78
N ALA A 247 -3.93 -2.12 -29.90
CA ALA A 247 -3.38 -1.17 -30.86
C ALA A 247 -3.78 -1.51 -32.30
N ALA A 248 -3.74 -2.80 -32.66
CA ALA A 248 -4.17 -3.26 -33.98
C ALA A 248 -5.71 -3.23 -34.15
N PHE A 249 -6.48 -3.46 -33.09
CA PHE A 249 -7.95 -3.43 -33.16
C PHE A 249 -8.54 -2.02 -33.22
N VAL A 250 -7.92 -1.03 -32.59
CA VAL A 250 -8.46 0.35 -32.55
C VAL A 250 -7.85 1.25 -33.62
N ASP A 251 -6.95 0.73 -34.45
CA ASP A 251 -6.34 1.48 -35.55
C ASP A 251 -7.41 2.07 -36.48
N GLU A 252 -7.34 3.38 -36.72
CA GLU A 252 -8.29 4.12 -37.56
C GLU A 252 -7.76 4.34 -38.99
N GLY A 253 -6.92 3.42 -39.48
CA GLY A 253 -6.37 3.44 -40.84
C GLY A 253 -4.97 4.06 -40.93
N LEU A 254 -4.20 4.08 -39.84
CA LEU A 254 -2.80 4.50 -39.86
C LEU A 254 -1.89 3.35 -40.32
N ALA A 255 -2.24 2.11 -39.96
CA ALA A 255 -1.52 0.94 -40.44
C ALA A 255 -1.86 0.66 -41.90
N GLY A 256 -0.86 0.26 -42.70
CA GLY A 256 -1.08 -0.16 -44.08
C GLY A 256 -1.86 -1.47 -44.22
N TRP A 257 -2.04 -2.21 -43.12
CA TRP A 257 -2.75 -3.49 -43.05
C TRP A 257 -3.73 -3.43 -41.88
N GLU A 258 -5.02 -3.55 -42.16
CA GLU A 258 -6.06 -3.57 -41.13
C GLU A 258 -6.17 -4.97 -40.49
N MET A 259 -6.53 -5.01 -39.20
CA MET A 259 -6.85 -6.28 -38.53
C MET A 259 -8.11 -6.92 -39.17
N PRO A 260 -8.05 -8.18 -39.62
CA PRO A 260 -9.22 -8.89 -40.13
C PRO A 260 -10.28 -9.15 -39.05
N GLY A 261 -11.56 -9.22 -39.43
CA GLY A 261 -12.63 -9.66 -38.53
C GLY A 261 -13.10 -8.63 -37.47
N ARG A 262 -12.54 -7.42 -37.45
CA ARG A 262 -12.88 -6.36 -36.45
C ARG A 262 -14.36 -6.02 -36.33
N TYR A 263 -15.16 -6.28 -37.37
CA TYR A 263 -16.61 -6.04 -37.36
C TYR A 263 -17.35 -6.92 -36.34
N GLY A 264 -16.78 -8.06 -35.93
CA GLY A 264 -17.34 -8.95 -34.90
C GLY A 264 -17.08 -8.47 -33.46
N GLY A 265 -16.33 -7.38 -33.29
CA GLY A 265 -15.89 -6.89 -31.99
C GLY A 265 -14.51 -7.41 -31.58
N PHE A 266 -13.92 -6.77 -30.57
CA PHE A 266 -12.55 -7.03 -30.12
C PHE A 266 -12.30 -8.47 -29.70
N TYR A 267 -13.16 -9.05 -28.84
CA TYR A 267 -12.94 -10.41 -28.34
C TYR A 267 -13.05 -11.46 -29.45
N ALA A 268 -14.05 -11.32 -30.33
CA ALA A 268 -14.23 -12.22 -31.46
C ALA A 268 -13.05 -12.16 -32.44
N ALA A 269 -12.64 -10.95 -32.83
CA ALA A 269 -11.49 -10.75 -33.71
C ALA A 269 -10.19 -11.30 -33.10
N TRP A 270 -9.97 -11.06 -31.80
CA TRP A 270 -8.84 -11.63 -31.08
C TRP A 270 -8.87 -13.15 -31.06
N ARG A 271 -9.99 -13.79 -30.72
CA ARG A 271 -10.08 -15.26 -30.67
C ARG A 271 -9.78 -15.89 -32.02
N ASP A 272 -10.30 -15.31 -33.10
CA ASP A 272 -10.12 -15.83 -34.46
C ASP A 272 -8.67 -15.70 -34.96
N LEU A 273 -7.94 -14.67 -34.53
CA LEU A 273 -6.56 -14.40 -34.96
C LEU A 273 -5.50 -14.98 -34.01
N ALA A 274 -5.72 -14.96 -32.70
CA ALA A 274 -4.75 -15.38 -31.69
C ALA A 274 -4.38 -16.86 -31.79
N GLN A 275 -5.26 -17.71 -32.32
CA GLN A 275 -4.96 -19.11 -32.61
C GLN A 275 -3.81 -19.31 -33.62
N HIS A 276 -3.51 -18.28 -34.43
CA HIS A 276 -2.43 -18.29 -35.41
C HIS A 276 -1.17 -17.54 -34.95
N ASP A 277 -1.20 -16.92 -33.76
CA ASP A 277 -0.07 -16.17 -33.23
C ASP A 277 1.01 -17.12 -32.67
N GLN A 278 2.23 -16.99 -33.19
CA GLN A 278 3.37 -17.83 -32.79
C GLN A 278 4.12 -17.28 -31.57
N SER A 279 3.87 -16.03 -31.16
CA SER A 279 4.56 -15.36 -30.05
C SER A 279 4.46 -16.17 -28.75
N HIS A 280 3.33 -16.85 -28.54
CA HIS A 280 3.01 -17.59 -27.31
C HIS A 280 3.85 -18.85 -27.07
N ARG A 281 4.52 -19.38 -28.10
CA ARG A 281 5.47 -20.50 -27.92
C ARG A 281 6.68 -20.10 -27.08
N PHE A 282 7.07 -18.84 -27.14
CA PHE A 282 8.19 -18.31 -26.37
C PHE A 282 7.79 -17.89 -24.95
N GLU A 283 6.49 -17.69 -24.70
CA GLU A 283 5.89 -17.32 -23.41
C GLU A 283 5.50 -18.55 -22.56
N GLY A 284 5.91 -19.76 -22.96
CA GLY A 284 5.72 -20.98 -22.16
C GLY A 284 4.31 -21.60 -22.21
N ILE A 285 3.35 -21.02 -22.93
CA ILE A 285 1.99 -21.56 -23.01
C ILE A 285 1.92 -22.74 -23.99
N ARG A 286 1.85 -23.96 -23.44
CA ARG A 286 1.67 -25.19 -24.23
C ARG A 286 0.25 -25.27 -24.81
N GLN A 287 0.16 -25.73 -26.06
CA GLN A 287 -1.11 -25.97 -26.79
C GLN A 287 -2.03 -24.74 -26.88
N PHE A 288 -1.45 -23.54 -26.96
CA PHE A 288 -2.22 -22.29 -26.99
C PHE A 288 -3.30 -22.25 -28.07
N GLN A 289 -2.97 -22.67 -29.31
CA GLN A 289 -3.94 -22.75 -30.40
C GLN A 289 -5.19 -23.56 -30.03
N GLN A 290 -5.00 -24.74 -29.45
CA GLN A 290 -6.11 -25.60 -29.04
C GLN A 290 -6.95 -24.92 -27.95
N LYS A 291 -6.29 -24.34 -26.94
CA LYS A 291 -6.96 -23.64 -25.84
C LYS A 291 -7.80 -22.46 -26.32
N ILE A 292 -7.28 -21.67 -27.27
CA ILE A 292 -8.03 -20.56 -27.89
C ILE A 292 -9.22 -21.07 -28.71
N SER A 293 -9.05 -22.16 -29.47
CA SER A 293 -10.14 -22.75 -30.25
C SER A 293 -11.26 -23.33 -29.39
N GLU A 294 -10.96 -23.68 -28.14
CA GLU A 294 -11.91 -24.17 -27.15
C GLU A 294 -12.58 -23.03 -26.36
N LEU A 295 -12.16 -21.77 -26.53
CA LEU A 295 -12.77 -20.66 -25.79
C LEU A 295 -14.24 -20.43 -26.19
N PRO A 296 -15.08 -19.98 -25.24
CA PRO A 296 -16.47 -19.62 -25.52
C PRO A 296 -16.65 -18.58 -26.62
N SER A 297 -17.82 -18.62 -27.27
CA SER A 297 -18.24 -17.61 -28.24
C SER A 297 -18.36 -16.22 -27.62
N GLU A 298 -18.97 -16.17 -26.44
CA GLU A 298 -19.28 -14.94 -25.70
C GLU A 298 -18.15 -14.54 -24.73
N PRO A 299 -17.82 -13.25 -24.61
CA PRO A 299 -16.78 -12.79 -23.70
C PRO A 299 -17.15 -12.97 -22.22
N GLU A 300 -18.42 -12.91 -21.84
CA GLU A 300 -18.88 -13.14 -20.47
C GLU A 300 -18.58 -14.56 -19.99
N ASP A 301 -18.81 -15.54 -20.86
CA ASP A 301 -18.50 -16.95 -20.59
C ASP A 301 -16.98 -17.13 -20.41
N ALA A 302 -16.17 -16.43 -21.20
CA ALA A 302 -14.71 -16.46 -21.10
C ALA A 302 -14.19 -15.81 -19.81
N ILE A 303 -14.79 -14.70 -19.35
CA ILE A 303 -14.49 -14.07 -18.06
C ILE A 303 -14.79 -15.06 -16.92
N ALA A 304 -16.01 -15.59 -16.87
CA ALA A 304 -16.42 -16.50 -15.81
C ALA A 304 -15.58 -17.78 -15.78
N SER A 305 -15.30 -18.36 -16.97
CA SER A 305 -14.41 -19.51 -17.11
C SER A 305 -13.00 -19.20 -16.60
N SER A 306 -12.42 -18.07 -16.98
CA SER A 306 -11.05 -17.69 -16.57
C SER A 306 -10.94 -17.44 -15.06
N LEU A 307 -11.93 -16.76 -14.45
CA LEU A 307 -11.96 -16.54 -13.00
C LEU A 307 -12.11 -17.85 -12.21
N ARG A 308 -12.96 -18.77 -12.68
CA ARG A 308 -13.09 -20.11 -12.09
C ARG A 308 -11.81 -20.94 -12.24
N ARG A 309 -11.15 -20.86 -13.41
CA ARG A 309 -9.87 -21.51 -13.66
C ARG A 309 -8.75 -20.98 -12.76
N LEU A 310 -8.73 -19.67 -12.50
CA LEU A 310 -7.83 -19.06 -11.51
C LEU A 310 -8.22 -19.40 -10.06
N GLY A 311 -9.40 -19.96 -9.81
CA GLY A 311 -9.90 -20.26 -8.47
C GLY A 311 -10.27 -19.02 -7.66
N VAL A 312 -10.61 -17.91 -8.32
CA VAL A 312 -11.05 -16.67 -7.64
C VAL A 312 -12.50 -16.85 -7.17
N PRO A 313 -12.79 -16.72 -5.86
CA PRO A 313 -14.16 -16.84 -5.34
C PRO A 313 -15.11 -15.81 -5.95
N GLU A 314 -16.35 -16.22 -6.28
CA GLU A 314 -17.34 -15.35 -6.93
C GLU A 314 -17.63 -14.07 -6.13
N ALA A 315 -17.60 -14.15 -4.79
CA ALA A 315 -17.77 -13.00 -3.90
C ALA A 315 -16.72 -11.89 -4.13
N ASN A 316 -15.55 -12.23 -4.67
CA ASN A 316 -14.44 -11.31 -4.90
C ASN A 316 -14.30 -10.87 -6.36
N TRP A 317 -15.19 -11.31 -7.26
CA TRP A 317 -15.07 -11.03 -8.70
C TRP A 317 -15.08 -9.53 -9.00
N SER A 318 -15.99 -8.76 -8.38
CA SER A 318 -16.07 -7.32 -8.61
C SER A 318 -14.75 -6.60 -8.34
N ASP A 319 -14.17 -6.82 -7.15
CA ASP A 319 -12.90 -6.19 -6.77
C ASP A 319 -11.73 -6.72 -7.62
N TYR A 320 -11.74 -8.01 -7.96
CA TYR A 320 -10.70 -8.62 -8.79
C TYR A 320 -10.70 -8.03 -10.21
N LEU A 321 -11.88 -7.86 -10.82
CA LEU A 321 -12.02 -7.25 -12.14
C LEU A 321 -11.62 -5.77 -12.12
N ALA A 322 -11.92 -5.03 -11.06
CA ALA A 322 -11.48 -3.65 -10.90
C ALA A 322 -9.95 -3.54 -10.89
N ARG A 323 -9.27 -4.48 -10.20
CA ARG A 323 -7.80 -4.58 -10.20
C ARG A 323 -7.25 -4.95 -11.58
N GLN A 324 -7.90 -5.85 -12.31
CA GLN A 324 -7.47 -6.18 -13.68
C GLN A 324 -7.57 -4.98 -14.62
N LEU A 325 -8.64 -4.20 -14.50
CA LEU A 325 -8.84 -2.98 -15.26
C LEU A 325 -7.83 -1.87 -14.88
N SER A 326 -7.30 -1.85 -13.66
CA SER A 326 -6.33 -0.84 -13.23
C SER A 326 -4.89 -1.12 -13.68
N GLN A 327 -4.59 -2.29 -14.24
CA GLN A 327 -3.23 -2.66 -14.68
C GLN A 327 -2.75 -1.91 -15.94
N LEU A 328 -3.67 -1.44 -16.80
CA LEU A 328 -3.35 -0.60 -17.97
C LEU A 328 -4.33 0.58 -18.06
N PRO A 329 -4.25 1.55 -17.13
CA PRO A 329 -5.29 2.55 -16.93
C PRO A 329 -5.50 3.44 -18.16
N GLY A 330 -4.45 3.69 -18.97
CA GLY A 330 -4.56 4.43 -20.23
C GLY A 330 -5.43 3.71 -21.27
N TRP A 331 -5.14 2.44 -21.53
CA TRP A 331 -5.90 1.61 -22.48
C TRP A 331 -7.32 1.35 -22.01
N THR A 332 -7.50 1.03 -20.72
CA THR A 332 -8.82 0.81 -20.15
C THR A 332 -9.69 2.05 -20.25
N ARG A 333 -9.14 3.24 -19.93
CA ARG A 333 -9.85 4.51 -20.10
C ARG A 333 -10.26 4.75 -21.55
N PHE A 334 -9.40 4.46 -22.51
CA PHE A 334 -9.72 4.62 -23.93
C PHE A 334 -10.86 3.67 -24.36
N VAL A 335 -10.81 2.40 -23.94
CA VAL A 335 -11.90 1.45 -24.18
C VAL A 335 -13.21 1.93 -23.54
N ARG A 336 -13.19 2.42 -22.30
CA ARG A 336 -14.39 2.99 -21.66
C ARG A 336 -14.91 4.24 -22.37
N TRP A 337 -14.03 5.06 -22.92
CA TRP A 337 -14.45 6.19 -23.75
C TRP A 337 -15.18 5.70 -25.01
N LEU A 338 -14.62 4.72 -25.73
CA LEU A 338 -15.28 4.12 -26.90
C LEU A 338 -16.66 3.54 -26.54
N GLU A 339 -16.75 2.82 -25.41
CA GLU A 339 -18.00 2.26 -24.88
C GLU A 339 -19.06 3.34 -24.62
N THR A 340 -18.68 4.45 -24.00
CA THR A 340 -19.58 5.58 -23.71
C THR A 340 -19.91 6.44 -24.93
N ASN A 341 -19.11 6.35 -25.99
CA ASN A 341 -19.26 7.11 -27.24
C ASN A 341 -19.68 6.20 -28.39
N SER A 342 -20.78 5.47 -28.22
CA SER A 342 -21.30 4.51 -29.20
C SER A 342 -21.63 5.12 -30.58
N ALA A 343 -21.82 6.45 -30.66
CA ALA A 343 -22.01 7.17 -31.92
C ALA A 343 -20.70 7.43 -32.70
N TYR A 344 -19.53 7.29 -32.06
CA TYR A 344 -18.23 7.48 -32.69
C TYR A 344 -18.02 6.50 -33.85
N GLN A 345 -17.48 6.99 -34.97
CA GLN A 345 -17.46 6.23 -36.22
C GLN A 345 -16.68 4.91 -36.11
N ALA A 346 -15.52 4.92 -35.45
CA ALA A 346 -14.71 3.72 -35.24
C ALA A 346 -15.46 2.69 -34.39
N GLN A 347 -16.10 3.14 -33.29
CA GLN A 347 -16.88 2.26 -32.41
C GLN A 347 -18.11 1.66 -33.10
N ARG A 348 -18.80 2.44 -33.95
CA ARG A 348 -19.94 1.93 -34.74
C ARG A 348 -19.55 0.84 -35.73
N LYS A 349 -18.33 0.91 -36.28
CA LYS A 349 -17.82 -0.08 -37.24
C LYS A 349 -17.22 -1.30 -36.53
N HIS A 350 -16.50 -1.07 -35.44
CA HIS A 350 -15.65 -2.06 -34.76
C HIS A 350 -15.85 -1.92 -33.23
N PRO A 351 -16.87 -2.57 -32.65
CA PRO A 351 -17.24 -2.34 -31.26
C PRO A 351 -16.28 -2.99 -30.27
N VAL A 352 -15.84 -2.23 -29.26
CA VAL A 352 -15.11 -2.73 -28.09
C VAL A 352 -15.71 -2.16 -26.80
N ASP A 353 -15.75 -2.97 -25.75
CA ASP A 353 -16.20 -2.56 -24.42
C ASP A 353 -15.30 -3.18 -23.33
N SER A 354 -15.56 -2.78 -22.08
CA SER A 354 -14.81 -3.27 -20.91
C SER A 354 -14.90 -4.79 -20.73
N VAL A 355 -16.00 -5.42 -21.18
CA VAL A 355 -16.22 -6.87 -21.10
C VAL A 355 -15.28 -7.60 -22.07
N GLN A 356 -15.22 -7.17 -23.32
CA GLN A 356 -14.33 -7.77 -24.31
C GLN A 356 -12.86 -7.58 -23.95
N TYR A 357 -12.50 -6.40 -23.43
CA TYR A 357 -11.15 -6.13 -22.92
C TYR A 357 -10.76 -7.11 -21.80
N LEU A 358 -11.63 -7.30 -20.81
CA LEU A 358 -11.36 -8.19 -19.67
C LEU A 358 -11.32 -9.65 -20.07
N ALA A 359 -12.17 -10.09 -21.00
CA ALA A 359 -12.17 -11.46 -21.49
C ALA A 359 -10.79 -11.86 -22.03
N VAL A 360 -10.20 -11.02 -22.90
CA VAL A 360 -8.86 -11.27 -23.45
C VAL A 360 -7.80 -11.25 -22.34
N ARG A 361 -7.82 -10.24 -21.47
CA ARG A 361 -6.83 -10.09 -20.39
C ARG A 361 -6.83 -11.29 -19.43
N LEU A 362 -8.01 -11.73 -19.00
CA LEU A 362 -8.16 -12.84 -18.06
C LEU A 362 -7.77 -14.18 -18.66
N VAL A 363 -7.98 -14.39 -19.96
CA VAL A 363 -7.46 -15.60 -20.63
C VAL A 363 -5.94 -15.63 -20.55
N TYR A 364 -5.26 -14.52 -20.89
CA TYR A 364 -3.81 -14.47 -20.76
C TYR A 364 -3.35 -14.67 -19.33
N GLU A 365 -4.01 -14.05 -18.35
CA GLU A 365 -3.68 -14.25 -16.94
C GLU A 365 -3.82 -15.73 -16.51
N ALA A 366 -4.94 -16.37 -16.85
CA ALA A 366 -5.17 -17.77 -16.51
C ALA A 366 -4.13 -18.70 -17.15
N GLU A 367 -3.74 -18.46 -18.40
CA GLU A 367 -2.77 -19.31 -19.10
C GLU A 367 -1.32 -19.09 -18.64
N LEU A 368 -0.90 -17.83 -18.49
CA LEU A 368 0.47 -17.48 -18.10
C LEU A 368 0.73 -17.85 -16.63
N THR A 369 -0.22 -17.57 -15.73
CA THR A 369 -0.16 -18.01 -14.33
C THR A 369 -0.06 -19.53 -14.24
N GLN A 370 -0.88 -20.25 -15.00
CA GLN A 370 -0.85 -21.71 -15.02
C GLN A 370 0.48 -22.27 -15.55
N ALA A 371 1.06 -21.62 -16.57
CA ALA A 371 2.35 -22.02 -17.11
C ALA A 371 3.48 -21.77 -16.11
N ALA A 372 3.53 -20.58 -15.51
CA ALA A 372 4.53 -20.19 -14.52
C ALA A 372 4.48 -21.09 -13.28
N CYS A 373 3.31 -21.30 -12.68
CA CYS A 373 3.17 -22.15 -11.48
C CYS A 373 3.58 -23.61 -11.74
N ARG A 374 3.29 -24.14 -12.93
CA ARG A 374 3.74 -25.49 -13.32
C ARG A 374 5.24 -25.58 -13.53
N LEU A 375 5.85 -24.53 -14.08
CA LEU A 375 7.27 -24.48 -14.34
C LEU A 375 8.07 -24.34 -13.03
N GLU A 376 7.66 -23.40 -12.18
CA GLU A 376 8.39 -23.04 -10.95
C GLU A 376 8.14 -24.03 -9.79
N TRP A 377 6.89 -24.46 -9.61
CA TRP A 377 6.48 -25.20 -8.41
C TRP A 377 5.82 -26.55 -8.70
N GLY A 378 5.53 -26.86 -9.97
CA GLY A 378 4.84 -28.10 -10.35
C GLY A 378 3.38 -28.18 -9.89
N ILE A 379 2.78 -27.04 -9.51
CA ILE A 379 1.39 -26.95 -9.05
C ILE A 379 0.50 -26.30 -10.11
N ASP A 380 -0.82 -26.39 -9.91
CA ASP A 380 -1.76 -25.64 -10.74
C ASP A 380 -1.80 -24.16 -10.37
N GLY A 381 -1.99 -23.30 -11.38
CA GLY A 381 -2.00 -21.84 -11.23
C GLY A 381 -3.31 -21.29 -10.69
N THR A 382 -3.83 -21.92 -9.63
CA THR A 382 -5.09 -21.54 -8.99
C THR A 382 -4.82 -20.96 -7.61
N VAL A 383 -5.67 -20.03 -7.15
CA VAL A 383 -5.58 -19.46 -5.80
C VAL A 383 -5.56 -20.56 -4.73
N PRO A 384 -6.45 -21.57 -4.72
CA PRO A 384 -6.39 -22.64 -3.72
C PRO A 384 -5.09 -23.45 -3.73
N ALA A 385 -4.55 -23.76 -4.92
CA ALA A 385 -3.31 -24.52 -5.04
C ALA A 385 -2.09 -23.71 -4.57
N LEU A 386 -2.04 -22.42 -4.90
CA LEU A 386 -1.01 -21.50 -4.40
C LEU A 386 -1.09 -21.36 -2.89
N VAL A 387 -2.30 -21.17 -2.35
CA VAL A 387 -2.53 -21.10 -0.91
C VAL A 387 -2.05 -22.38 -0.23
N ALA A 388 -2.49 -23.57 -0.68
CA ALA A 388 -2.06 -24.83 -0.10
C ALA A 388 -0.54 -25.04 -0.16
N TYR A 389 0.09 -24.74 -1.31
CA TYR A 389 1.53 -24.89 -1.50
C TYR A 389 2.36 -23.99 -0.57
N TRP A 390 1.93 -22.74 -0.41
CA TRP A 390 2.63 -21.74 0.40
C TRP A 390 2.26 -21.81 1.89
N GLN A 391 1.11 -22.38 2.26
CA GLN A 391 0.78 -22.70 3.65
C GLN A 391 1.75 -23.72 4.24
N GLU A 392 2.12 -24.74 3.46
CA GLU A 392 3.16 -25.72 3.85
C GLU A 392 4.57 -25.09 3.95
N ARG A 393 4.77 -23.90 3.36
CA ARG A 393 6.06 -23.20 3.23
C ARG A 393 5.96 -21.76 3.74
N SER A 394 5.24 -21.56 4.84
CA SER A 394 4.89 -20.24 5.38
C SER A 394 6.10 -19.36 5.68
N ASP A 395 7.22 -19.94 6.12
CA ASP A 395 8.48 -19.22 6.39
C ASP A 395 9.07 -18.64 5.10
N GLU A 396 9.12 -19.44 4.03
CA GLU A 396 9.62 -19.00 2.73
C GLU A 396 8.67 -18.01 2.07
N TYR A 397 7.36 -18.26 2.16
CA TYR A 397 6.33 -17.34 1.71
C TYR A 397 6.51 -15.96 2.34
N THR A 398 6.65 -15.90 3.67
CA THR A 398 6.86 -14.65 4.41
C THR A 398 8.12 -13.95 3.95
N LYS A 399 9.22 -14.68 3.75
CA LYS A 399 10.49 -14.12 3.27
C LYS A 399 10.37 -13.51 1.87
N ARG A 400 9.71 -14.20 0.93
CA ARG A 400 9.54 -13.73 -0.45
C ARG A 400 8.55 -12.57 -0.53
N MET A 401 7.42 -12.67 0.16
CA MET A 401 6.40 -11.60 0.22
C MET A 401 6.89 -10.33 0.91
N SER A 402 7.83 -10.45 1.86
CA SER A 402 8.41 -9.32 2.59
C SER A 402 9.62 -8.71 1.89
N GLY A 403 9.97 -9.15 0.67
CA GLY A 403 11.01 -8.60 -0.22
C GLY A 403 11.99 -7.64 0.44
N GLY A 404 12.89 -8.17 1.28
CA GLY A 404 13.96 -7.38 1.94
C GLY A 404 14.06 -7.53 3.47
N ALA A 405 12.98 -7.83 4.19
CA ALA A 405 13.05 -8.00 5.64
C ALA A 405 13.30 -9.47 6.01
N HIS A 406 14.50 -9.80 6.47
CA HIS A 406 14.78 -11.06 7.18
C HIS A 406 13.69 -11.33 8.23
N ALA A 407 13.39 -12.58 8.56
CA ALA A 407 12.54 -12.90 9.70
C ALA A 407 13.16 -12.26 10.95
N VAL A 408 12.67 -11.06 11.28
CA VAL A 408 13.25 -10.20 12.31
C VAL A 408 12.91 -10.85 13.63
N ASP A 409 13.93 -11.16 14.42
CA ASP A 409 13.81 -11.54 15.82
C ASP A 409 12.72 -10.69 16.51
N PRO A 410 11.72 -11.29 17.18
CA PRO A 410 10.68 -10.56 17.90
C PRO A 410 11.23 -9.46 18.82
N VAL A 411 12.39 -9.68 19.44
CA VAL A 411 13.07 -8.68 20.27
C VAL A 411 13.57 -7.52 19.42
N LYS A 412 14.22 -7.81 18.29
CA LYS A 412 14.67 -6.80 17.32
C LYS A 412 13.50 -5.98 16.76
N ARG A 413 12.35 -6.61 16.53
CA ARG A 413 11.11 -5.92 16.12
C ARG A 413 10.57 -5.01 17.22
N ALA A 414 10.52 -5.48 18.47
CA ALA A 414 10.09 -4.68 19.61
C ALA A 414 11.04 -3.50 19.88
N ILE A 415 12.35 -3.66 19.69
CA ILE A 415 13.31 -2.56 19.80
C ILE A 415 13.04 -1.50 18.72
N CYS A 416 12.86 -1.93 17.46
CA CYS A 416 12.64 -1.02 16.35
C CYS A 416 11.28 -0.32 16.38
N ARG A 417 10.25 -1.03 16.87
CA ARG A 417 8.92 -0.48 17.04
C ARG A 417 8.86 0.36 18.30
N ASP A 418 9.11 -0.19 19.47
CA ASP A 418 8.73 0.43 20.74
C ASP A 418 9.87 1.27 21.33
N ALA A 419 11.04 0.67 21.54
CA ALA A 419 12.18 1.36 22.16
C ALA A 419 12.65 2.56 21.33
N TRP A 420 12.73 2.40 20.00
CA TRP A 420 13.12 3.47 19.09
C TRP A 420 12.18 4.68 19.12
N ARG A 421 10.86 4.42 19.09
CA ARG A 421 9.85 5.50 19.12
C ARG A 421 9.86 6.21 20.47
N LEU A 422 9.91 5.45 21.55
CA LEU A 422 9.95 6.00 22.90
C LEU A 422 11.24 6.80 23.15
N PHE A 423 12.38 6.34 22.62
CA PHE A 423 13.67 7.04 22.69
C PHE A 423 13.65 8.41 22.04
N HIS A 424 13.03 8.54 20.87
CA HIS A 424 12.89 9.84 20.23
C HIS A 424 11.84 10.72 20.88
N LEU A 425 10.73 10.14 21.34
CA LEU A 425 9.71 10.91 22.05
C LEU A 425 10.25 11.46 23.38
N ALA A 426 10.98 10.67 24.15
CA ALA A 426 11.58 11.08 25.41
C ALA A 426 12.57 12.26 25.24
N GLN A 427 13.34 12.27 24.15
CA GLN A 427 14.20 13.41 23.79
C GLN A 427 13.41 14.70 23.54
N VAL A 428 12.32 14.61 22.77
CA VAL A 428 11.45 15.76 22.47
C VAL A 428 10.69 16.24 23.71
N LEU A 429 10.37 15.34 24.62
CA LEU A 429 9.79 15.64 25.92
C LEU A 429 10.84 16.13 26.95
N GLU A 430 12.12 16.21 26.59
CA GLU A 430 13.22 16.62 27.47
C GLU A 430 13.32 15.76 28.75
N MET A 431 12.93 14.48 28.66
CA MET A 431 12.96 13.54 29.79
C MET A 431 14.39 13.16 30.15
N SER A 432 14.71 13.17 31.45
CA SER A 432 15.98 12.64 31.95
C SER A 432 15.96 11.11 31.99
N PRO A 433 17.12 10.44 31.93
CA PRO A 433 17.20 8.99 32.15
C PRO A 433 16.65 8.56 33.52
N LEU A 434 16.75 9.41 34.54
CA LEU A 434 16.22 9.14 35.88
C LEU A 434 14.68 9.14 35.89
N GLU A 435 14.05 10.15 35.28
CA GLU A 435 12.59 10.20 35.15
C GLU A 435 12.05 9.07 34.28
N MET A 436 12.79 8.66 33.26
CA MET A 436 12.42 7.50 32.43
C MET A 436 12.48 6.20 33.25
N LEU A 437 13.40 6.09 34.21
CA LEU A 437 13.53 4.92 35.09
C LEU A 437 12.39 4.86 36.12
N ASP A 438 11.94 6.02 36.60
CA ASP A 438 10.80 6.13 37.52
C ASP A 438 9.45 5.89 36.83
N LEU A 439 9.41 5.89 35.49
CA LEU A 439 8.21 5.60 34.72
C LEU A 439 7.85 4.12 34.79
N SER A 440 6.59 3.82 35.11
CA SER A 440 6.13 2.43 35.12
C SER A 440 6.11 1.83 33.70
N SER A 441 6.29 0.51 33.59
CA SER A 441 6.17 -0.18 32.29
C SER A 441 4.78 0.01 31.67
N ASP A 442 3.74 0.18 32.47
CA ASP A 442 2.36 0.38 31.99
C ASP A 442 2.16 1.80 31.45
N ASP A 443 2.77 2.81 32.08
CA ASP A 443 2.77 4.18 31.58
C ASP A 443 3.57 4.31 30.27
N ALA A 444 4.74 3.67 30.19
CA ALA A 444 5.52 3.61 28.95
C ALA A 444 4.74 2.95 27.80
N ARG A 445 3.99 1.88 28.08
CA ARG A 445 3.09 1.24 27.11
C ARG A 445 1.92 2.14 26.75
N THR A 446 1.33 2.84 27.72
CA THR A 446 0.24 3.80 27.48
C THR A 446 0.68 4.89 26.50
N VAL A 447 1.89 5.43 26.66
CA VAL A 447 2.44 6.42 25.72
C VAL A 447 2.63 5.85 24.30
N LEU A 448 3.09 4.60 24.20
CA LEU A 448 3.22 3.90 22.90
C LEU A 448 1.85 3.61 22.26
N GLU A 449 0.84 3.24 23.04
CA GLU A 449 -0.54 3.05 22.59
C GLU A 449 -1.12 4.35 22.03
N TRP A 450 -0.80 5.51 22.63
CA TRP A 450 -1.19 6.79 22.08
C TRP A 450 -0.56 7.06 20.72
N LEU A 451 0.71 6.71 20.51
CA LEU A 451 1.34 6.80 19.19
C LEU A 451 0.69 5.85 18.18
N ASP A 452 0.29 4.64 18.61
CA ASP A 452 -0.39 3.66 17.76
C ASP A 452 -1.82 4.06 17.40
N ALA A 453 -2.50 4.79 18.28
CA ALA A 453 -3.84 5.32 18.04
C ALA A 453 -3.87 6.41 16.95
N PHE A 454 -2.72 7.01 16.60
CA PHE A 454 -2.64 8.02 15.57
C PHE A 454 -1.46 7.83 14.60
N PRO A 455 -1.52 6.80 13.74
CA PRO A 455 -0.39 6.41 12.92
C PRO A 455 -0.08 7.42 11.80
N PRO A 456 1.14 7.42 11.24
CA PRO A 456 1.61 8.43 10.28
C PRO A 456 0.79 8.56 8.99
N ASP A 457 0.14 7.49 8.54
CA ASP A 457 -0.75 7.47 7.37
C ASP A 457 -2.06 8.26 7.60
N GLN A 458 -2.42 8.50 8.86
CA GLN A 458 -3.57 9.30 9.25
C GLN A 458 -3.23 10.78 9.53
N HIS A 459 -1.96 11.19 9.42
CA HIS A 459 -1.57 12.59 9.67
C HIS A 459 -2.02 13.53 8.54
N GLY A 460 -2.21 13.02 7.31
CA GLY A 460 -2.54 13.80 6.12
C GLY A 460 -3.73 14.76 6.28
N PRO A 461 -4.91 14.31 6.75
CA PRO A 461 -6.05 15.18 7.01
C PRO A 461 -5.76 16.32 7.99
N VAL A 462 -5.04 16.04 9.09
CA VAL A 462 -4.67 17.05 10.09
C VAL A 462 -3.72 18.08 9.49
N TRP A 463 -2.72 17.62 8.74
CA TRP A 463 -1.78 18.52 8.06
C TRP A 463 -2.46 19.42 7.04
N LEU A 464 -3.36 18.86 6.23
CA LEU A 464 -4.10 19.63 5.23
C LEU A 464 -5.00 20.68 5.88
N GLU A 465 -5.77 20.32 6.91
CA GLU A 465 -6.63 21.29 7.63
C GLU A 465 -5.78 22.39 8.28
N ALA A 466 -4.63 22.06 8.87
CA ALA A 466 -3.71 23.04 9.46
C ALA A 466 -3.07 23.96 8.41
N TYR A 467 -2.78 23.42 7.22
CA TYR A 467 -2.24 24.18 6.09
C TYR A 467 -3.29 25.12 5.47
N GLU A 468 -4.54 24.67 5.38
CA GLU A 468 -5.66 25.49 4.90
C GLU A 468 -6.09 26.59 5.88
N ASP A 469 -5.92 26.37 7.18
CA ASP A 469 -6.26 27.35 8.23
C ASP A 469 -5.58 28.71 7.98
N PHE A 470 -4.33 28.70 7.51
CA PHE A 470 -3.62 29.92 7.11
C PHE A 470 -4.35 30.69 5.99
N PHE A 471 -4.80 29.98 4.94
CA PHE A 471 -5.53 30.61 3.84
C PHE A 471 -6.90 31.14 4.29
N ARG A 472 -7.59 30.41 5.16
CA ARG A 472 -8.87 30.87 5.72
C ARG A 472 -8.68 32.13 6.55
N ALA A 473 -7.64 32.19 7.37
CA ALA A 473 -7.30 33.37 8.15
C ALA A 473 -6.96 34.58 7.26
N ASP A 474 -6.13 34.39 6.22
CA ASP A 474 -5.79 35.45 5.25
C ASP A 474 -7.03 35.96 4.49
N ILE A 475 -7.91 35.07 4.03
CA ILE A 475 -9.16 35.45 3.38
C ILE A 475 -10.06 36.25 4.32
N VAL A 476 -10.27 35.78 5.56
CA VAL A 476 -11.09 36.49 6.55
C VAL A 476 -10.50 37.87 6.90
N GLN A 477 -9.18 37.98 7.02
CA GLN A 477 -8.51 39.25 7.26
C GLN A 477 -8.72 40.23 6.10
N ARG A 478 -8.58 39.77 4.85
CA ARG A 478 -8.82 40.60 3.66
C ARG A 478 -10.27 41.04 3.55
N LEU A 479 -11.21 40.16 3.89
CA LEU A 479 -12.64 40.47 3.87
C LEU A 479 -13.07 41.45 4.98
N THR A 480 -12.39 41.47 6.13
CA THR A 480 -12.68 42.40 7.24
C THR A 480 -11.97 43.75 7.13
N THR A 481 -10.98 43.86 6.23
CA THR A 481 -10.26 45.12 5.96
C THR A 481 -10.97 45.97 4.89
N HIS A 482 -12.00 45.42 4.25
CA HIS A 482 -12.96 46.12 3.37
C HIS A 482 -14.28 46.33 4.10
#